data_AF-A0A958Z5A7-F1
#
_entry.id   AF-A0A958Z5A7-F1
#
_cell.length_a   1.000
_cell.length_b   1.000
_cell.length_c   1.000
_cell.angle_alpha   90.00
_cell.angle_beta   90.00
_cell.angle_gamma   90.00
#
_symmetry.space_group_name_H-M   'P 1'
#
loop_
_entity.id
_entity.type
_entity.pdbx_description
1 polymer ?
#
loop_
_entity_poly.entity_id
_entity_poly.type
_entity_poly.pdbx_seq_one_letter_code
_entity_poly.pdbx_strand_id
1 'polypeptide(L)'
;MVKDFHFDFKNKRYKIVKRVGPLTYGKWRKFETLNYLSVFENLDGLYDLKLWYNENKHYSIDIFKRKQDAIEVGKDLAQHLSIDFYTPNTDYVYQNEETEPIEIPEDERTIDAHISEGKRPFWQILIAALFYIGALVSLYFFYETFSLEVSNKKIVAYFDIFELTIILFMAGISFSVVKDYQFDFKNNQYKIIHRVGPIKVGQWRTLKSLDYISVFKKNESKYLVNLWYNKNKHFNLSAQNKADTAIFMGKELAKKLKIELYDATDPHNPKWVDNLKT
;
A
#
# COMPACT_ATOMS: atom_id res chain seq x y z
N MET A 1 29.74 14.10 17.52
CA MET A 1 28.75 15.17 17.80
C MET A 1 27.41 14.50 18.04
N VAL A 2 26.87 14.61 19.26
CA VAL A 2 25.58 14.01 19.62
C VAL A 2 24.47 15.03 19.33
N LYS A 3 23.34 14.58 18.78
CA LYS A 3 22.16 15.42 18.54
C LYS A 3 21.05 14.97 19.47
N ASP A 4 20.65 15.84 20.39
CA ASP A 4 19.51 15.61 21.29
C ASP A 4 18.30 16.38 20.74
N PHE A 5 17.12 15.76 20.76
CA PHE A 5 15.89 16.36 20.29
C PHE A 5 14.99 16.63 21.50
N HIS A 6 14.50 17.87 21.62
CA HIS A 6 13.55 18.23 22.67
C HIS A 6 12.26 18.75 22.04
N PHE A 7 11.14 18.23 22.50
CA PHE A 7 9.81 18.65 22.08
C PHE A 7 9.08 19.30 23.26
N ASP A 8 8.40 20.40 22.96
CA ASP A 8 7.49 21.10 23.87
C ASP A 8 6.14 21.15 23.17
N PHE A 9 5.37 20.08 23.38
CA PHE A 9 4.07 19.87 22.75
C PHE A 9 3.04 20.91 23.20
N LYS A 10 3.13 21.36 24.46
CA LYS A 10 2.28 22.42 25.01
C LYS A 10 2.42 23.73 24.23
N ASN A 11 3.64 24.10 23.86
CA ASN A 11 3.94 25.32 23.10
C ASN A 11 4.17 25.10 21.60
N LYS A 12 3.87 23.90 21.08
CA LYS A 12 4.07 23.49 19.68
C LYS A 12 5.44 23.87 19.10
N ARG A 13 6.50 23.57 19.84
CA ARG A 13 7.89 23.88 19.43
C ARG A 13 8.83 22.72 19.71
N TYR A 14 9.93 22.68 18.98
CA TYR A 14 10.99 21.69 19.12
C TYR A 14 12.36 22.39 19.05
N LYS A 15 13.40 21.79 19.63
CA LYS A 15 14.79 22.22 19.42
C LYS A 15 15.68 21.01 19.18
N ILE A 16 16.64 21.20 18.28
CA ILE A 16 17.73 20.24 18.04
C ILE A 16 18.94 20.79 18.76
N VAL A 17 19.37 20.09 19.81
CA VAL A 17 20.55 20.44 20.60
C VAL A 17 21.73 19.64 20.06
N LYS A 18 22.74 20.34 19.55
CA LYS A 18 24.01 19.72 19.18
C LYS A 18 24.94 19.80 20.38
N ARG A 19 25.49 18.66 20.80
CA ARG A 19 26.45 18.55 21.89
C ARG A 19 27.85 18.23 21.36
N VAL A 20 28.81 19.03 21.80
CA VAL A 20 30.25 18.83 21.56
C VAL A 20 30.97 18.98 22.90
N GLY A 21 31.28 17.85 23.55
CA GLY A 21 31.82 17.85 24.91
C GLY A 21 30.83 18.46 25.92
N PRO A 22 31.25 19.41 26.78
CA PRO A 22 30.36 20.06 27.75
C PRO A 22 29.46 21.15 27.13
N LEU A 23 29.67 21.53 25.87
CA LEU A 23 28.92 22.60 25.21
C LEU A 23 27.69 22.05 24.48
N THR A 24 26.53 22.65 24.75
CA THR A 24 25.25 22.36 24.07
C THR A 24 24.71 23.61 23.38
N TYR A 25 24.34 23.50 22.11
CA TYR A 25 23.70 24.60 21.37
C TYR A 25 22.47 24.10 20.60
N GLY A 26 21.33 24.80 20.74
CA GLY A 26 20.10 24.51 19.99
C GLY A 26 19.06 25.62 20.11
N LYS A 27 18.43 25.99 19.00
CA LYS A 27 17.38 27.02 18.94
C LYS A 27 16.00 26.37 18.82
N TRP A 28 15.04 26.88 19.60
CA TRP A 28 13.63 26.49 19.47
C TRP A 28 13.04 26.93 18.13
N ARG A 29 12.27 26.05 17.50
CA ARG A 29 11.53 26.24 16.25
C ARG A 29 10.09 25.79 16.47
N LYS A 30 9.12 26.48 15.87
CA LYS A 30 7.71 26.06 15.94
C LYS A 30 7.43 24.95 14.92
N PHE A 31 6.50 24.07 15.23
CA PHE A 31 5.85 23.19 14.25
C PHE A 31 4.36 23.55 14.21
N GLU A 32 3.75 23.48 13.03
CA GLU A 32 2.35 23.91 12.82
C GLU A 32 1.40 22.74 13.11
N THR A 33 1.77 21.56 12.59
CA THR A 33 1.01 20.32 12.76
C THR A 33 1.94 19.14 12.99
N LEU A 34 1.55 18.26 13.90
CA LEU A 34 2.08 16.89 13.95
C LEU A 34 1.16 16.03 13.11
N ASN A 35 1.73 15.24 12.20
CA ASN A 35 0.95 14.45 11.26
C ASN A 35 0.75 13.03 11.79
N TYR A 36 1.85 12.26 11.90
CA TYR A 36 1.81 10.86 12.32
C TYR A 36 3.20 10.38 12.74
N LEU A 37 3.25 9.26 13.46
CA LEU A 37 4.45 8.49 13.74
C LEU A 37 4.56 7.31 12.77
N SER A 38 5.77 6.82 12.54
CA SER A 38 5.97 5.67 11.66
C SER A 38 7.22 4.88 11.98
N VAL A 39 7.29 3.59 11.68
CA VAL A 39 8.54 2.81 11.84
C VAL A 39 9.06 2.35 10.48
N PHE A 40 10.28 2.68 10.09
CA PHE A 40 10.88 2.21 8.82
C PHE A 40 12.08 1.31 9.07
N GLU A 41 12.23 0.24 8.29
CA GLU A 41 13.48 -0.50 8.25
C GLU A 41 14.54 0.30 7.47
N ASN A 42 15.73 0.47 8.05
CA ASN A 42 16.85 1.16 7.44
C ASN A 42 17.77 0.17 6.69
N LEU A 43 18.79 0.68 6.00
CA LEU A 43 19.73 -0.14 5.20
C LEU A 43 20.56 -1.12 6.05
N ASP A 44 20.65 -0.89 7.36
CA ASP A 44 21.40 -1.73 8.30
C ASP A 44 20.52 -2.82 8.94
N GLY A 45 19.26 -2.97 8.50
CA GLY A 45 18.29 -3.92 9.06
C GLY A 45 17.76 -3.53 10.44
N LEU A 46 17.92 -2.26 10.84
CA LEU A 46 17.37 -1.69 12.07
C LEU A 46 16.08 -0.93 11.79
N TYR A 47 15.23 -0.77 12.80
CA TYR A 47 13.91 -0.18 12.69
C TYR A 47 13.90 1.24 13.28
N ASP A 48 13.77 2.25 12.44
CA ASP A 48 13.76 3.67 12.76
C ASP A 48 12.34 4.19 13.00
N LEU A 49 12.04 4.60 14.23
CA LEU A 49 10.78 5.26 14.60
C LEU A 49 10.86 6.75 14.25
N LYS A 50 10.04 7.19 13.29
CA LYS A 50 10.00 8.55 12.77
C LYS A 50 8.72 9.30 13.13
N LEU A 51 8.84 10.56 13.56
CA LEU A 51 7.74 11.52 13.74
C LEU A 51 7.64 12.46 12.55
N TRP A 52 6.51 12.46 11.86
CA TRP A 52 6.19 13.33 10.72
C TRP A 52 5.45 14.59 11.17
N TYR A 53 5.84 15.73 10.61
CA TYR A 53 5.30 17.05 10.92
C TYR A 53 5.36 17.94 9.67
N ASN A 54 4.50 18.96 9.62
CA ASN A 54 4.41 19.92 8.50
C ASN A 54 4.49 19.24 7.11
N GLU A 55 3.62 18.26 6.86
CA GLU A 55 3.34 17.71 5.52
C GLU A 55 4.59 17.23 4.76
N ASN A 56 5.42 16.40 5.42
CA ASN A 56 6.54 15.57 4.86
C ASN A 56 7.90 15.78 5.54
N LYS A 57 8.01 16.65 6.53
CA LYS A 57 9.23 16.69 7.35
C LYS A 57 9.14 15.60 8.40
N HIS A 58 10.27 14.96 8.71
CA HIS A 58 10.30 13.91 9.72
C HIS A 58 11.53 13.97 10.61
N TYR A 59 11.40 13.36 11.79
CA TYR A 59 12.47 13.15 12.75
C TYR A 59 12.58 11.69 13.13
N SER A 60 13.78 11.12 13.07
CA SER A 60 14.08 9.86 13.75
C SER A 60 14.08 10.11 15.26
N ILE A 61 13.22 9.40 15.96
CA ILE A 61 13.06 9.44 17.41
C ILE A 61 14.00 8.44 18.04
N ASP A 62 13.97 7.20 17.57
CA ASP A 62 14.78 6.11 18.11
C ASP A 62 14.96 4.99 17.07
N ILE A 63 15.96 4.13 17.29
CA ILE A 63 16.33 3.03 16.41
C ILE A 63 16.34 1.73 17.21
N PHE A 64 15.59 0.74 16.72
CA PHE A 64 15.41 -0.55 17.38
C PHE A 64 16.02 -1.68 16.57
N LYS A 65 16.54 -2.70 17.26
CA LYS A 65 17.01 -3.93 16.60
C LYS A 65 15.86 -4.84 16.16
N ARG A 66 14.72 -4.78 16.84
CA ARG A 66 13.54 -5.61 16.55
C ARG A 66 12.37 -4.72 16.13
N LYS A 67 11.64 -5.14 15.09
CA LYS A 67 10.46 -4.43 14.56
C LYS A 67 9.39 -4.23 15.63
N GLN A 68 9.14 -5.26 16.43
CA GLN A 68 8.06 -5.25 17.42
C GLN A 68 8.27 -4.19 18.50
N ASP A 69 9.50 -4.06 18.99
CA ASP A 69 9.88 -3.07 20.00
C ASP A 69 9.63 -1.64 19.47
N ALA A 70 10.00 -1.38 18.20
CA ALA A 70 9.74 -0.09 17.55
C ALA A 70 8.25 0.22 17.41
N ILE A 71 7.44 -0.80 17.11
CA ILE A 71 5.99 -0.67 16.96
C ILE A 71 5.31 -0.37 18.30
N GLU A 72 5.71 -1.07 19.36
CA GLU A 72 5.13 -0.89 20.69
C GLU A 72 5.40 0.53 21.21
N VAL A 73 6.65 0.97 21.17
CA VAL A 73 7.04 2.34 21.57
C VAL A 73 6.37 3.38 20.68
N GLY A 74 6.30 3.12 19.37
CA GLY A 74 5.65 4.01 18.43
C GLY A 74 4.15 4.20 18.68
N LYS A 75 3.43 3.13 19.04
CA LYS A 75 2.00 3.18 19.39
C LYS A 75 1.75 3.95 20.68
N ASP A 76 2.50 3.65 21.72
CA ASP A 76 2.38 4.35 23.01
C ASP A 76 2.61 5.86 22.86
N LEU A 77 3.64 6.23 22.10
CA LEU A 77 3.94 7.62 21.81
C LEU A 77 2.87 8.29 20.96
N ALA A 78 2.31 7.59 19.96
CA ALA A 78 1.22 8.11 19.13
C ALA A 78 -0.03 8.40 19.95
N GLN A 79 -0.37 7.51 20.88
CA GLN A 79 -1.48 7.70 21.81
C GLN A 79 -1.27 8.91 22.72
N HIS A 80 -0.08 9.05 23.32
CA HIS A 80 0.27 10.20 24.15
C HIS A 80 0.20 11.52 23.39
N LEU A 81 0.56 11.52 22.11
CA LEU A 81 0.57 12.71 21.26
C LEU A 81 -0.75 12.96 20.54
N SER A 82 -1.72 12.04 20.65
CA SER A 82 -2.99 12.10 19.92
C SER A 82 -2.81 12.27 18.40
N ILE A 83 -1.89 11.48 17.82
CA ILE A 83 -1.58 11.46 16.38
C ILE A 83 -1.60 10.03 15.85
N ASP A 84 -1.65 9.88 14.52
CA ASP A 84 -1.70 8.56 13.89
C ASP A 84 -0.34 7.82 13.95
N PHE A 85 -0.35 6.49 13.82
CA PHE A 85 0.87 5.65 13.77
C PHE A 85 0.90 4.77 12.49
N TYR A 86 2.06 4.63 11.86
CA TYR A 86 2.25 3.99 10.54
C TYR A 86 3.40 2.96 10.53
N THR A 87 3.28 1.90 9.75
CA THR A 87 4.37 0.92 9.52
C THR A 87 4.38 0.52 8.03
N PRO A 88 5.50 0.64 7.31
CA PRO A 88 5.67 0.04 5.99
C PRO A 88 5.75 -1.48 6.14
N ASN A 89 5.13 -2.17 5.19
CA ASN A 89 5.09 -3.64 5.06
C ASN A 89 4.18 -4.39 6.04
N THR A 90 3.17 -3.73 6.59
CA THR A 90 1.96 -4.40 7.10
C THR A 90 0.75 -3.61 6.61
N ASP A 91 -0.23 -4.31 6.02
CA ASP A 91 -1.57 -3.74 5.85
C ASP A 91 -2.01 -3.13 7.18
N TYR A 92 -2.56 -1.92 7.09
CA TYR A 92 -3.13 -1.10 8.16
C TYR A 92 -3.42 -1.87 9.46
N VAL A 93 -2.64 -1.62 10.51
CA VAL A 93 -3.08 -1.97 11.88
C VAL A 93 -3.96 -0.81 12.36
N TYR A 94 -5.24 -0.97 12.06
CA TYR A 94 -6.42 -0.19 12.44
C TYR A 94 -6.27 0.86 13.55
N GLN A 95 -6.70 2.10 13.23
CA GLN A 95 -7.83 2.66 13.97
C GLN A 95 -9.07 1.90 13.53
N ASN A 96 -9.79 1.30 14.49
CA ASN A 96 -11.09 0.70 14.30
C ASN A 96 -12.01 1.72 13.63
N GLU A 97 -12.26 1.49 12.34
CA GLU A 97 -13.47 1.79 11.60
C GLU A 97 -13.11 1.46 10.14
N GLU A 98 -12.88 0.20 9.79
CA GLU A 98 -13.59 -0.28 8.61
C GLU A 98 -14.90 -0.76 9.23
N THR A 99 -15.91 0.10 9.27
CA THR A 99 -17.28 -0.39 9.47
C THR A 99 -17.46 -1.49 8.45
N GLU A 100 -17.75 -2.70 8.92
CA GLU A 100 -18.08 -3.79 8.01
C GLU A 100 -19.04 -3.23 6.96
N PRO A 101 -18.77 -3.48 5.67
CA PRO A 101 -19.63 -2.96 4.63
C PRO A 101 -21.05 -3.44 4.96
N ILE A 102 -22.00 -2.51 4.93
CA ILE A 102 -23.42 -2.88 5.01
C ILE A 102 -23.63 -3.99 3.97
N GLU A 103 -24.14 -5.14 4.42
CA GLU A 103 -24.45 -6.24 3.50
C GLU A 103 -25.62 -5.81 2.63
N ILE A 104 -25.33 -5.60 1.36
CA ILE A 104 -26.31 -5.24 0.35
C ILE A 104 -26.47 -6.43 -0.60
N PRO A 105 -27.71 -6.90 -0.82
CA PRO A 105 -28.02 -7.95 -1.79
C PRO A 105 -27.43 -7.65 -3.17
N GLU A 106 -26.95 -8.67 -3.87
CA GLU A 106 -26.21 -8.48 -5.12
C GLU A 106 -27.10 -7.91 -6.25
N ASP A 107 -28.41 -8.13 -6.19
CA ASP A 107 -29.43 -7.59 -7.08
C ASP A 107 -29.75 -6.10 -6.84
N GLU A 108 -29.49 -5.58 -5.64
CA GLU A 108 -29.71 -4.17 -5.29
C GLU A 108 -28.47 -3.29 -5.57
N ARG A 109 -27.31 -3.92 -5.85
CA ARG A 109 -26.05 -3.21 -6.07
C ARG A 109 -26.00 -2.56 -7.44
N THR A 110 -25.55 -1.31 -7.45
CA THR A 110 -25.25 -0.56 -8.68
C THR A 110 -23.74 -0.44 -8.85
N ILE A 111 -23.18 -1.12 -9.85
CA ILE A 111 -21.76 -0.97 -10.19
C ILE A 111 -21.59 0.29 -11.04
N ASP A 112 -21.23 1.39 -10.40
CA ASP A 112 -21.05 2.71 -11.04
C ASP A 112 -19.78 2.78 -11.90
N ALA A 113 -18.75 2.03 -11.49
CA ALA A 113 -17.50 1.92 -12.22
C ALA A 113 -16.87 0.53 -12.06
N HIS A 114 -16.34 0.01 -13.16
CA HIS A 114 -15.54 -1.20 -13.22
C HIS A 114 -14.25 -0.91 -13.97
N ILE A 115 -13.11 -1.07 -13.30
CA ILE A 115 -11.79 -0.74 -13.79
C ILE A 115 -10.92 -2.00 -13.70
N SER A 116 -10.45 -2.50 -14.83
CA SER A 116 -9.59 -3.70 -14.89
C SER A 116 -8.15 -3.28 -15.15
N GLU A 117 -7.18 -3.93 -14.48
CA GLU A 117 -5.76 -3.84 -14.86
C GLU A 117 -5.50 -4.39 -16.28
N GLY A 118 -6.49 -5.07 -16.88
CA GLY A 118 -6.44 -5.55 -18.26
C GLY A 118 -5.81 -6.94 -18.37
N LYS A 119 -5.04 -7.15 -19.45
CA LYS A 119 -4.38 -8.43 -19.71
C LYS A 119 -2.94 -8.40 -19.22
N ARG A 120 -2.50 -9.49 -18.60
CA ARG A 120 -1.08 -9.67 -18.29
C ARG A 120 -0.25 -9.70 -19.58
N PRO A 121 0.98 -9.16 -19.56
CA PRO A 121 1.91 -9.32 -20.66
C PRO A 121 2.08 -10.79 -21.03
N PHE A 122 2.16 -11.09 -22.33
CA PHE A 122 2.22 -12.46 -22.82
C PHE A 122 3.35 -13.29 -22.19
N TRP A 123 4.52 -12.69 -21.96
CA TRP A 123 5.65 -13.37 -21.31
C TRP A 123 5.36 -13.77 -19.85
N GLN A 124 4.59 -12.97 -19.09
CA GLN A 124 4.18 -13.34 -17.73
C GLN A 124 3.22 -14.55 -17.76
N ILE A 125 2.37 -14.63 -18.79
CA ILE A 125 1.47 -15.76 -19.00
C ILE A 125 2.28 -17.04 -19.29
N LEU A 126 3.32 -16.96 -20.13
CA LEU A 126 4.22 -18.10 -20.39
C LEU A 126 4.93 -18.57 -19.12
N ILE A 127 5.45 -17.64 -18.32
CA ILE A 127 6.10 -17.97 -17.04
C ILE A 127 5.11 -18.63 -16.08
N ALA A 128 3.89 -18.08 -15.95
CA ALA A 128 2.85 -18.68 -15.12
C ALA A 128 2.52 -20.12 -15.56
N ALA A 129 2.42 -20.36 -16.87
CA ALA A 129 2.17 -21.69 -17.42
C ALA A 129 3.28 -22.68 -17.06
N LEU A 130 4.56 -22.29 -17.14
CA LEU A 130 5.69 -23.12 -16.73
C LEU A 130 5.63 -23.49 -15.24
N PHE A 131 5.30 -22.52 -14.38
CA PHE A 131 5.12 -22.77 -12.95
C PHE A 131 3.97 -23.73 -12.66
N TYR A 132 2.83 -23.58 -13.34
CA TYR A 132 1.70 -24.51 -13.18
C TYR A 132 2.02 -25.92 -13.67
N ILE A 133 2.71 -26.05 -14.81
CA ILE A 133 3.17 -27.35 -15.31
C ILE A 133 4.13 -28.00 -14.30
N GLY A 134 5.10 -27.23 -13.79
CA GLY A 134 6.03 -27.71 -12.76
C GLY A 134 5.30 -28.17 -11.49
N ALA A 135 4.30 -27.41 -11.02
CA ALA A 135 3.48 -27.79 -9.88
C ALA A 135 2.72 -29.10 -10.15
N LEU A 136 2.13 -29.28 -11.33
CA LEU A 136 1.42 -30.51 -11.70
C LEU A 136 2.35 -31.72 -11.78
N VAL A 137 3.55 -31.56 -12.36
CA VAL A 137 4.58 -32.60 -12.43
C VAL A 137 5.05 -32.97 -11.02
N SER A 138 5.32 -31.97 -10.17
CA SER A 138 5.71 -32.19 -8.77
C SER A 138 4.61 -32.91 -7.99
N LEU A 139 3.35 -32.54 -8.20
CA LEU A 139 2.19 -33.20 -7.58
C LEU A 139 2.04 -34.65 -8.07
N TYR A 140 2.31 -34.93 -9.34
CA TYR A 140 2.31 -36.29 -9.88
C TYR A 140 3.39 -37.15 -9.20
N PHE A 141 4.62 -36.63 -9.07
CA PHE A 141 5.68 -37.33 -8.34
C PHE A 141 5.36 -37.52 -6.85
N PHE A 142 4.71 -36.53 -6.22
CA PHE A 142 4.22 -36.67 -4.86
C PHE A 142 3.26 -37.86 -4.75
N TYR A 143 2.29 -37.97 -5.66
CA TYR A 143 1.31 -39.06 -5.69
C TYR A 143 1.96 -40.44 -5.92
N GLU A 144 2.85 -40.58 -6.90
CA GLU A 144 3.55 -41.84 -7.19
C GLU A 144 4.47 -42.29 -6.04
N THR A 145 5.13 -41.32 -5.39
CA THR A 145 6.05 -41.63 -4.29
C THR A 145 5.29 -41.90 -2.98
N PHE A 146 4.03 -41.48 -2.87
CA PHE A 146 3.23 -41.59 -1.66
C PHE A 146 2.96 -43.06 -1.29
N SER A 147 3.80 -43.61 -0.41
CA SER A 147 3.57 -44.89 0.26
C SER A 147 3.20 -44.67 1.73
N LEU A 148 2.13 -45.30 2.21
CA LEU A 148 1.70 -45.27 3.62
C LEU A 148 2.70 -45.92 4.59
N GLU A 149 3.78 -46.53 4.09
CA GLU A 149 4.88 -47.03 4.91
C GLU A 149 5.74 -45.87 5.42
N VAL A 150 5.51 -45.54 6.69
CA VAL A 150 6.12 -44.41 7.39
C VAL A 150 7.56 -44.73 7.79
N SER A 151 8.52 -44.35 6.94
CA SER A 151 9.93 -44.22 7.31
C SER A 151 10.29 -42.75 7.41
N ASN A 152 11.03 -42.36 8.47
CA ASN A 152 11.38 -40.95 8.73
C ASN A 152 12.04 -40.24 7.52
N LYS A 153 12.86 -40.95 6.72
CA LYS A 153 13.49 -40.37 5.52
C LYS A 153 12.49 -40.11 4.38
N LYS A 154 11.46 -40.95 4.24
CA LYS A 154 10.42 -40.78 3.22
C LYS A 154 9.49 -39.62 3.57
N ILE A 155 9.21 -39.40 4.86
CA ILE A 155 8.37 -38.30 5.35
C ILE A 155 8.97 -36.94 4.96
N VAL A 156 10.27 -36.73 5.19
CA VAL A 156 10.94 -35.47 4.83
C VAL A 156 10.84 -35.21 3.33
N ALA A 157 11.13 -36.23 2.51
CA ALA A 157 11.00 -36.12 1.06
C ALA A 157 9.56 -35.77 0.60
N TYR A 158 8.53 -36.29 1.27
CA TYR A 158 7.14 -35.90 0.96
C TYR A 158 6.85 -34.44 1.27
N PHE A 159 7.33 -33.94 2.42
CA PHE A 159 7.18 -32.54 2.76
C PHE A 159 7.92 -31.64 1.77
N ASP A 160 9.13 -32.01 1.36
CA ASP A 160 9.92 -31.23 0.39
C ASP A 160 9.21 -31.13 -0.98
N ILE A 161 8.69 -32.24 -1.50
CA ILE A 161 7.96 -32.25 -2.78
C ILE A 161 6.64 -31.47 -2.65
N PHE A 162 5.93 -31.62 -1.54
CA PHE A 162 4.68 -30.89 -1.30
C PHE A 162 4.92 -29.38 -1.16
N GLU A 163 5.95 -28.98 -0.43
CA GLU A 163 6.37 -27.58 -0.29
C GLU A 163 6.74 -26.99 -1.65
N LEU A 164 7.56 -27.70 -2.43
CA LEU A 164 7.91 -27.29 -3.80
C LEU A 164 6.67 -27.12 -4.67
N THR A 165 5.71 -28.03 -4.57
CA THR A 165 4.44 -27.96 -5.30
C THR A 165 3.67 -26.68 -4.94
N ILE A 166 3.56 -26.35 -3.66
CA ILE A 166 2.91 -25.12 -3.18
C ILE A 166 3.65 -23.89 -3.70
N ILE A 167 4.98 -23.85 -3.60
CA ILE A 167 5.80 -22.72 -4.05
C ILE A 167 5.59 -22.48 -5.55
N LEU A 168 5.68 -23.52 -6.37
CA LEU A 168 5.47 -23.44 -7.81
C LEU A 168 4.05 -22.96 -8.15
N PHE A 169 3.04 -23.50 -7.46
CA PHE A 169 1.65 -23.10 -7.68
C PHE A 169 1.40 -21.62 -7.32
N MET A 170 1.92 -21.17 -6.17
CA MET A 170 1.82 -19.78 -5.72
C MET A 170 2.59 -18.81 -6.63
N ALA A 171 3.74 -19.24 -7.16
CA ALA A 171 4.47 -18.49 -8.19
C ALA A 171 3.62 -18.34 -9.46
N GLY A 172 2.98 -19.43 -9.93
CA GLY A 172 2.06 -19.40 -11.07
C GLY A 172 0.89 -18.42 -10.88
N ILE A 173 0.28 -18.40 -9.69
CA ILE A 173 -0.75 -17.42 -9.31
C ILE A 173 -0.19 -16.00 -9.40
N SER A 174 0.99 -15.75 -8.83
CA SER A 174 1.59 -14.42 -8.78
C SER A 174 1.84 -13.81 -10.17
N PHE A 175 2.20 -14.63 -11.17
CA PHE A 175 2.42 -14.18 -12.56
C PHE A 175 1.13 -14.06 -13.39
N SER A 176 0.04 -14.69 -12.95
CA SER A 176 -1.22 -14.76 -13.70
C SER A 176 -2.34 -13.87 -13.15
N VAL A 177 -2.30 -13.53 -11.86
CA VAL A 177 -3.38 -12.79 -11.18
C VAL A 177 -3.57 -11.40 -11.77
N VAL A 178 -4.80 -11.01 -12.06
CA VAL A 178 -5.18 -9.66 -12.50
C VAL A 178 -6.10 -9.05 -11.44
N LYS A 179 -5.94 -7.77 -11.14
CA LYS A 179 -6.89 -7.06 -10.28
C LYS A 179 -7.93 -6.32 -11.11
N ASP A 180 -9.19 -6.50 -10.74
CA ASP A 180 -10.29 -5.67 -11.18
C ASP A 180 -10.82 -4.89 -9.95
N TYR A 181 -11.26 -3.66 -10.18
CA TYR A 181 -11.83 -2.77 -9.17
C TYR A 181 -13.28 -2.48 -9.54
N GLN A 182 -14.20 -2.74 -8.63
CA GLN A 182 -15.59 -2.34 -8.76
C GLN A 182 -15.93 -1.30 -7.71
N PHE A 183 -16.68 -0.30 -8.09
CA PHE A 183 -17.12 0.79 -7.21
C PHE A 183 -18.64 0.89 -7.23
N ASP A 184 -19.20 1.01 -6.03
CA ASP A 184 -20.58 1.33 -5.76
C ASP A 184 -20.58 2.63 -4.94
N PHE A 185 -20.65 3.76 -5.64
CA PHE A 185 -20.60 5.08 -5.02
C PHE A 185 -21.92 5.42 -4.34
N LYS A 186 -23.04 4.83 -4.80
CA LYS A 186 -24.34 4.96 -4.14
C LYS A 186 -24.27 4.49 -2.68
N ASN A 187 -23.60 3.35 -2.46
CA ASN A 187 -23.48 2.73 -1.14
C ASN A 187 -22.14 3.01 -0.45
N ASN A 188 -21.28 3.82 -1.07
CA ASN A 188 -19.92 4.09 -0.59
C ASN A 188 -19.14 2.80 -0.31
N GLN A 189 -19.11 1.88 -1.28
CA GLN A 189 -18.37 0.63 -1.20
C GLN A 189 -17.51 0.39 -2.44
N TYR A 190 -16.44 -0.38 -2.27
CA TYR A 190 -15.62 -0.86 -3.37
C TYR A 190 -15.27 -2.33 -3.19
N LYS A 191 -14.97 -3.03 -4.29
CA LYS A 191 -14.56 -4.44 -4.31
C LYS A 191 -13.30 -4.58 -5.14
N ILE A 192 -12.25 -5.14 -4.54
CA ILE A 192 -11.05 -5.57 -5.26
C ILE A 192 -11.23 -7.04 -5.61
N ILE A 193 -11.25 -7.34 -6.91
CA ILE A 193 -11.41 -8.71 -7.43
C ILE A 193 -10.06 -9.17 -7.94
N HIS A 194 -9.53 -10.24 -7.34
CA HIS A 194 -8.39 -10.98 -7.84
C HIS A 194 -8.90 -12.05 -8.80
N ARG A 195 -8.44 -11.98 -10.05
CA ARG A 195 -8.85 -12.88 -11.13
C ARG A 195 -7.67 -13.70 -11.62
N VAL A 196 -7.82 -15.03 -11.64
CA VAL A 196 -6.90 -15.97 -12.30
C VAL A 196 -7.71 -16.78 -13.29
N GLY A 197 -7.57 -16.46 -14.59
CA GLY A 197 -8.42 -17.05 -15.63
C GLY A 197 -9.92 -16.82 -15.34
N PRO A 198 -10.75 -17.88 -15.26
CA PRO A 198 -12.18 -17.76 -14.96
C PRO A 198 -12.49 -17.53 -13.48
N ILE A 199 -11.53 -17.81 -12.58
CA ILE A 199 -11.74 -17.73 -11.13
C ILE A 199 -11.62 -16.26 -10.71
N LYS A 200 -12.63 -15.76 -9.97
CA LYS A 200 -12.69 -14.40 -9.44
C LYS A 200 -13.00 -14.45 -7.96
N VAL A 201 -12.16 -13.81 -7.14
CA VAL A 201 -12.36 -13.72 -5.69
C VAL A 201 -12.21 -12.27 -5.24
N GLY A 202 -13.10 -11.80 -4.37
CA GLY A 202 -13.05 -10.42 -3.89
C GLY A 202 -14.15 -10.15 -2.88
N GLN A 203 -13.90 -9.20 -1.97
CA GLN A 203 -14.83 -8.80 -0.92
C GLN A 203 -15.10 -7.30 -1.01
N TRP A 204 -16.35 -6.92 -0.71
CA TRP A 204 -16.74 -5.52 -0.60
C TRP A 204 -16.09 -4.88 0.63
N ARG A 205 -15.81 -3.59 0.55
CA ARG A 205 -15.18 -2.79 1.60
C ARG A 205 -15.77 -1.39 1.58
N THR A 206 -15.86 -0.76 2.76
CA THR A 206 -16.39 0.59 2.90
C THR A 206 -15.41 1.64 2.35
N LEU A 207 -15.94 2.57 1.55
CA LEU A 207 -15.26 3.71 0.95
C LEU A 207 -15.67 4.98 1.70
N LYS A 208 -14.91 5.36 2.74
CA LYS A 208 -15.31 6.48 3.61
C LYS A 208 -15.22 7.84 2.93
N SER A 209 -14.14 8.07 2.19
CA SER A 209 -13.94 9.31 1.46
C SER A 209 -13.29 9.06 0.11
N LEU A 210 -13.78 9.77 -0.90
CA LEU A 210 -13.07 9.98 -2.16
C LEU A 210 -12.39 11.34 -2.05
N ASP A 211 -11.06 11.37 -2.11
CA ASP A 211 -10.33 12.60 -1.84
C ASP A 211 -10.06 13.36 -3.14
N TYR A 212 -9.31 12.76 -4.08
CA TYR A 212 -8.96 13.39 -5.36
C TYR A 212 -8.44 12.37 -6.39
N ILE A 213 -8.47 12.75 -7.66
CA ILE A 213 -7.70 12.08 -8.71
C ILE A 213 -6.33 12.75 -8.80
N SER A 214 -5.25 11.98 -8.97
CA SER A 214 -3.95 12.53 -9.31
C SER A 214 -3.41 11.92 -10.59
N VAL A 215 -2.67 12.71 -11.35
CA VAL A 215 -1.94 12.25 -12.53
C VAL A 215 -0.49 12.62 -12.35
N PHE A 216 0.40 11.63 -12.27
CA PHE A 216 1.82 11.89 -12.08
C PHE A 216 2.69 11.08 -13.03
N LYS A 217 3.89 11.61 -13.29
CA LYS A 217 4.91 10.94 -14.10
C LYS A 217 5.62 9.88 -13.26
N LYS A 218 5.53 8.61 -13.65
CA LYS A 218 6.26 7.50 -13.00
C LYS A 218 7.67 7.35 -13.54
N ASN A 219 7.84 7.44 -14.87
CA ASN A 219 9.13 7.42 -15.55
C ASN A 219 9.02 8.19 -16.88
N GLU A 220 10.08 8.21 -17.69
CA GLU A 220 10.13 8.99 -18.95
C GLU A 220 8.95 8.73 -19.89
N SER A 221 8.42 7.52 -19.91
CA SER A 221 7.40 7.08 -20.86
C SER A 221 6.09 6.65 -20.21
N LYS A 222 5.88 6.90 -18.91
CA LYS A 222 4.71 6.37 -18.19
C LYS A 222 4.16 7.37 -17.18
N TYR A 223 2.87 7.64 -17.34
CA TYR A 223 2.04 8.48 -16.47
C TYR A 223 1.00 7.60 -15.80
N LEU A 224 0.78 7.80 -14.51
CA LEU A 224 -0.20 7.06 -13.72
C LEU A 224 -1.35 7.97 -13.34
N VAL A 225 -2.57 7.45 -13.47
CA VAL A 225 -3.80 8.08 -13.00
C VAL A 225 -4.22 7.33 -11.74
N ASN A 226 -4.15 8.00 -10.59
CA ASN A 226 -4.48 7.43 -9.29
C ASN A 226 -5.75 8.05 -8.73
N LEU A 227 -6.59 7.25 -8.09
CA LEU A 227 -7.68 7.71 -7.23
C LEU A 227 -7.27 7.61 -5.77
N TRP A 228 -7.16 8.74 -5.09
CA TRP A 228 -6.88 8.84 -3.67
C TRP A 228 -8.17 8.76 -2.86
N TYR A 229 -8.13 7.98 -1.80
CA TYR A 229 -9.26 7.72 -0.91
C TYR A 229 -8.77 7.51 0.52
N ASN A 230 -9.64 7.76 1.50
CA ASN A 230 -9.33 7.61 2.91
C ASN A 230 -7.97 8.26 3.29
N LYS A 231 -7.75 9.49 2.82
CA LYS A 231 -6.56 10.36 2.96
C LYS A 231 -5.33 9.90 2.17
N ASN A 232 -4.84 8.69 2.42
CA ASN A 232 -3.52 8.25 1.94
C ASN A 232 -3.54 6.92 1.16
N LYS A 233 -4.71 6.30 0.99
CA LYS A 233 -4.83 5.11 0.15
C LYS A 233 -5.04 5.56 -1.29
N HIS A 234 -4.55 4.78 -2.25
CA HIS A 234 -4.83 5.05 -3.66
C HIS A 234 -5.02 3.78 -4.48
N PHE A 235 -5.87 3.89 -5.50
CA PHE A 235 -5.97 2.92 -6.58
C PHE A 235 -5.21 3.44 -7.79
N ASN A 236 -4.40 2.60 -8.42
CA ASN A 236 -3.83 2.90 -9.73
C ASN A 236 -4.87 2.54 -10.80
N LEU A 237 -5.60 3.53 -11.29
CA LEU A 237 -6.71 3.31 -12.19
C LEU A 237 -6.25 3.04 -13.62
N SER A 238 -5.16 3.70 -14.03
CA SER A 238 -4.63 3.54 -15.38
C SER A 238 -3.17 3.98 -15.47
N ALA A 239 -2.44 3.36 -16.40
CA ALA A 239 -1.16 3.84 -16.86
C ALA A 239 -1.22 4.24 -18.34
N GLN A 240 -0.67 5.39 -18.68
CA GLN A 240 -0.67 5.96 -20.02
C GLN A 240 0.74 6.34 -20.45
N ASN A 241 1.02 6.27 -21.75
CA ASN A 241 2.35 6.58 -22.28
C ASN A 241 2.52 8.07 -22.64
N LYS A 242 1.46 8.87 -22.56
CA LYS A 242 1.43 10.28 -22.89
C LYS A 242 0.77 11.08 -21.76
N ALA A 243 1.36 12.22 -21.42
CA ALA A 243 0.84 13.11 -20.37
C ALA A 243 -0.58 13.58 -20.68
N ASP A 244 -0.81 14.05 -21.90
CA ASP A 244 -2.11 14.60 -22.32
C ASP A 244 -3.23 13.56 -22.20
N THR A 245 -2.96 12.31 -22.58
CA THR A 245 -3.92 11.20 -22.45
C THR A 245 -4.21 10.89 -20.99
N ALA A 246 -3.18 10.91 -20.13
CA ALA A 246 -3.35 10.68 -18.70
C ALA A 246 -4.16 11.79 -18.04
N ILE A 247 -3.88 13.05 -18.38
CA ILE A 247 -4.61 14.23 -17.88
C ILE A 247 -6.05 14.24 -18.36
N PHE A 248 -6.29 13.95 -19.63
CA PHE A 248 -7.64 13.84 -20.17
C PHE A 248 -8.45 12.79 -19.40
N MET A 249 -7.90 11.58 -19.23
CA MET A 249 -8.54 10.53 -18.46
C MET A 249 -8.77 10.93 -16.99
N GLY A 250 -7.79 11.58 -16.36
CA GLY A 250 -7.91 12.08 -15.00
C GLY A 250 -9.03 13.11 -14.85
N LYS A 251 -9.19 14.02 -15.82
CA LYS A 251 -10.29 15.01 -15.85
C LYS A 251 -11.66 14.34 -15.97
N GLU A 252 -11.81 13.39 -16.88
CA GLU A 252 -13.09 12.68 -17.07
C GLU A 252 -13.50 11.91 -15.82
N LEU A 253 -12.54 11.24 -15.16
CA LEU A 253 -12.78 10.55 -13.89
C LEU A 253 -13.14 11.53 -12.77
N ALA A 254 -12.40 12.62 -12.62
CA ALA A 254 -12.64 13.62 -11.58
C ALA A 254 -14.02 14.27 -11.72
N LYS A 255 -14.44 14.57 -12.96
CA LYS A 255 -15.81 15.05 -13.27
C LYS A 255 -16.88 14.04 -12.88
N LYS A 256 -16.73 12.78 -13.31
CA LYS A 256 -17.71 11.72 -13.03
C LYS A 256 -17.88 11.49 -11.52
N LEU A 257 -16.78 11.56 -10.77
CA LEU A 257 -16.76 11.36 -9.32
C LEU A 257 -17.05 12.63 -8.51
N LYS A 258 -17.12 13.80 -9.17
CA LYS A 258 -17.28 15.12 -8.53
C LYS A 258 -16.20 15.41 -7.48
N ILE A 259 -14.95 15.06 -7.77
CA ILE A 259 -13.77 15.30 -6.92
C ILE A 259 -12.72 16.12 -7.67
N GLU A 260 -11.71 16.59 -6.94
CA GLU A 260 -10.63 17.42 -7.49
C GLU A 260 -9.61 16.60 -8.29
N LEU A 261 -8.88 17.27 -9.18
CA LEU A 261 -7.76 16.70 -9.93
C LEU A 261 -6.46 17.40 -9.57
N TYR A 262 -5.47 16.60 -9.18
CA TYR A 262 -4.10 17.01 -8.93
C TYR A 262 -3.21 16.62 -10.11
N ASP A 263 -2.76 17.60 -10.88
CA ASP A 263 -1.82 17.43 -11.97
C ASP A 263 -0.38 17.53 -11.44
N ALA A 264 0.29 16.39 -11.36
CA ALA A 264 1.70 16.24 -11.00
C ALA A 264 2.50 15.60 -12.15
N THR A 265 2.09 15.85 -13.40
CA THR A 265 2.80 15.36 -14.59
C THR A 265 4.18 15.99 -14.76
N ASP A 266 4.34 17.23 -14.28
CA ASP A 266 5.62 17.86 -13.98
C ASP A 266 5.89 17.78 -12.47
N PRO A 267 6.84 16.94 -12.02
CA PRO A 267 7.18 16.79 -10.60
C PRO A 267 7.67 18.09 -9.94
N HIS A 268 8.17 19.06 -10.72
CA HIS A 268 8.68 20.32 -10.18
C HIS A 268 7.60 21.41 -10.06
N ASN A 269 6.44 21.20 -10.68
CA ASN A 269 5.35 22.18 -10.68
C ASN A 269 3.97 21.50 -10.61
N PRO A 270 3.67 20.75 -9.53
CA PRO A 270 2.38 20.13 -9.38
C PRO A 270 1.31 21.16 -9.01
N LYS A 271 0.09 20.97 -9.50
CA LYS A 271 -1.02 21.93 -9.35
C LYS A 271 -2.38 21.26 -9.29
N TRP A 272 -3.30 21.91 -8.60
CA TRP A 272 -4.72 21.58 -8.68
C TRP A 272 -5.31 22.13 -9.96
N VAL A 273 -6.27 21.40 -10.53
CA VAL A 273 -6.96 21.78 -11.77
C VAL A 273 -8.33 22.36 -11.43
N ASP A 274 -8.43 23.70 -11.46
CA ASP A 274 -9.59 24.44 -10.93
C ASP A 274 -10.88 24.32 -11.76
N ASN A 275 -10.83 23.79 -12.99
CA ASN A 275 -11.92 23.88 -13.97
C ASN A 275 -12.69 22.57 -14.22
N LEU A 276 -13.02 21.81 -13.18
CA LEU A 276 -13.80 20.57 -13.33
C LEU A 276 -15.32 20.75 -13.17
N LYS A 277 -15.77 21.92 -12.73
CA LYS A 277 -17.20 22.23 -12.61
C LYS A 277 -17.78 22.60 -13.98
N THR A 278 -18.32 21.62 -14.70
CA THR A 278 -19.24 21.83 -15.82
C THR A 278 -20.42 20.90 -15.65
#